data_AF-A0A834F438-F1
#
_entry.id   AF-A0A834F438-F1
#
_cell.length_a   1.000
_cell.length_b   1.000
_cell.length_c   1.000
_cell.angle_alpha   90.00
_cell.angle_beta   90.00
_cell.angle_gamma   90.00
#
_symmetry.space_group_name_H-M   'P 1'
#
loop_
_entity.id
_entity.type
_entity.pdbx_description
1 polymer ?
#
loop_
_entity_poly.entity_id
_entity_poly.type
_entity_poly.pdbx_seq_one_letter_code
_entity_poly.pdbx_strand_id
1 'polypeptide(L)'
;MFSWVKQEHGGHNKEGEMYQTVTEGLQTLYTKKLLPLEETYLFHDFHSPALEPADFQSKPMVLLVGQYSTGKTTFIRYLLEQDFPGMRIGPEPTYRMASSL
;
A
#
# COMPACT_ATOMS: atom_id res chain seq x y z
N MET A 1 -22.38 -16.55 47.34
CA MET A 1 -21.15 -15.73 47.30
C MET A 1 -20.58 -15.79 45.91
N PHE A 2 -20.69 -14.73 45.11
CA PHE A 2 -19.71 -14.34 44.08
C PHE A 2 -19.99 -12.87 43.75
N SER A 3 -19.25 -11.98 44.42
CA SER A 3 -19.28 -10.53 44.21
C SER A 3 -18.20 -10.19 43.20
N TRP A 4 -18.57 -10.12 41.92
CA TRP A 4 -17.70 -9.62 40.85
C TRP A 4 -18.39 -8.52 40.04
N VAL A 5 -19.17 -7.68 40.73
CA VAL A 5 -19.76 -6.46 40.18
C VAL A 5 -19.35 -5.29 41.08
N LYS A 6 -18.07 -4.94 41.05
CA LYS A 6 -17.58 -3.57 41.29
C LYS A 6 -16.06 -3.53 41.14
N GLN A 7 -15.59 -3.31 39.92
CA GLN A 7 -14.46 -2.40 39.72
C GLN A 7 -14.43 -1.93 38.27
N GLU A 8 -15.27 -0.96 37.93
CA GLU A 8 -14.85 0.04 36.96
C GLU A 8 -13.67 0.78 37.59
N HIS A 9 -12.47 0.53 37.10
CA HIS A 9 -11.35 1.46 37.22
C HIS A 9 -10.81 1.68 35.81
N GLY A 10 -11.23 2.80 35.23
CA GLY A 10 -10.51 3.50 34.19
C GLY A 10 -10.10 2.62 33.03
N GLY A 11 -11.04 2.37 32.12
CA GLY A 11 -10.68 2.27 30.71
C GLY A 11 -9.99 3.58 30.36
N HIS A 12 -8.67 3.65 30.59
CA HIS A 12 -7.82 4.63 29.97
C HIS A 12 -8.08 4.47 28.47
N ASN A 13 -8.98 5.31 27.93
CA ASN A 13 -8.74 5.92 26.65
C ASN A 13 -7.39 6.61 26.84
N LYS A 14 -6.30 5.84 26.66
CA LYS A 14 -4.97 6.38 26.50
C LYS A 14 -5.12 7.34 25.34
N GLU A 15 -5.13 8.63 25.70
CA GLU A 15 -4.58 9.75 24.96
C GLU A 15 -4.55 9.46 23.47
N GLY A 16 -5.42 10.13 22.69
CA GLY A 16 -5.41 10.01 21.24
C GLY A 16 -3.96 10.00 20.75
N GLU A 17 -3.47 8.83 20.34
CA GLU A 17 -2.05 8.59 20.11
C GLU A 17 -1.62 9.65 19.10
N MET A 18 -0.83 10.62 19.56
CA MET A 18 -0.45 11.75 18.72
C MET A 18 0.64 11.23 17.80
N TYR A 19 0.24 10.74 16.63
CA TYR A 19 1.15 10.24 15.62
C TYR A 19 1.92 11.40 14.99
N GLN A 20 3.21 11.20 14.70
CA GLN A 20 3.99 12.25 14.02
C GLN A 20 3.55 12.42 12.57
N THR A 21 3.12 11.34 11.93
CA THR A 21 2.56 11.35 10.58
C THR A 21 1.31 10.47 10.47
N VAL A 22 0.43 10.80 9.52
CA VAL A 22 -0.76 9.99 9.25
C VAL A 22 -0.39 8.56 8.84
N THR A 23 0.69 8.41 8.06
CA THR A 23 1.21 7.11 7.61
C THR A 23 1.60 6.22 8.78
N GLU A 24 2.31 6.76 9.77
CA GLU A 24 2.70 6.04 10.99
C GLU A 24 1.48 5.61 11.81
N GLY A 25 0.47 6.49 11.90
CA GLY A 25 -0.80 6.17 12.55
C GLY A 25 -1.55 5.03 11.87
N LEU A 26 -1.61 5.04 10.54
CA LEU A 26 -2.25 3.97 9.76
C LEU A 26 -1.52 2.64 9.92
N GLN A 27 -0.18 2.64 9.84
CA GLN A 27 0.63 1.44 10.03
C GLN A 27 0.45 0.85 11.44
N THR A 28 0.44 1.72 12.46
CA THR A 28 0.24 1.33 13.86
C THR A 28 -1.15 0.72 14.07
N LEU A 29 -2.19 1.35 13.50
CA LEU A 29 -3.56 0.89 13.62
C LEU A 29 -3.79 -0.45 12.89
N TYR A 30 -3.23 -0.62 11.70
CA TYR A 30 -3.25 -1.89 10.96
C TYR A 30 -2.64 -3.02 11.81
N THR A 31 -1.43 -2.81 12.33
CA THR A 31 -0.71 -3.83 13.11
C THR A 31 -1.41 -4.17 14.44
N LYS A 32 -1.96 -3.17 15.13
CA LYS A 32 -2.60 -3.36 16.45
C LYS A 32 -4.01 -3.96 16.36
N LYS A 33 -4.75 -3.71 15.27
CA LYS A 33 -6.19 -4.01 15.21
C LYS A 33 -6.56 -4.95 14.08
N LEU A 34 -5.98 -4.77 12.90
CA LEU A 34 -6.41 -5.45 11.67
C LEU A 34 -5.64 -6.76 11.46
N LEU A 35 -4.31 -6.73 11.61
CA LEU A 35 -3.44 -7.90 11.45
C LEU A 35 -3.87 -9.11 12.32
N PRO A 36 -4.19 -8.96 13.62
CA PRO A 36 -4.63 -10.11 14.43
C PRO A 36 -5.95 -10.71 13.93
N LEU A 37 -6.82 -9.90 13.32
CA LEU A 37 -8.09 -10.36 12.75
C LEU A 37 -7.83 -11.13 11.45
N GLU A 38 -6.97 -10.61 10.58
CA GLU A 38 -6.59 -11.28 9.33
C GLU A 38 -5.94 -12.65 9.60
N GLU A 39 -5.04 -12.73 10.59
CA GLU A 39 -4.42 -13.99 11.02
C GLU A 39 -5.43 -14.97 11.61
N THR A 40 -6.36 -14.50 12.45
CA THR A 40 -7.38 -15.36 13.10
C THR A 40 -8.30 -16.03 12.07
N TYR A 41 -8.62 -15.34 10.99
CA TYR A 41 -9.50 -15.84 9.92
C TYR A 41 -8.75 -16.31 8.67
N LEU A 42 -7.42 -16.43 8.73
CA LEU A 42 -6.56 -16.86 7.61
C LEU A 42 -6.81 -16.08 6.32
N PHE A 43 -7.06 -14.76 6.42
CA PHE A 43 -7.41 -13.91 5.27
C PHE A 43 -6.36 -13.95 4.15
N HIS A 44 -5.08 -14.12 4.52
CA HIS A 44 -3.95 -14.16 3.60
C HIS A 44 -3.96 -15.32 2.62
N ASP A 45 -4.66 -16.41 2.95
CA ASP A 45 -4.76 -17.58 2.08
C ASP A 45 -5.84 -17.41 0.99
N PHE A 46 -6.72 -16.41 1.12
CA PHE A 46 -7.88 -16.24 0.25
C PHE A 46 -7.81 -14.98 -0.63
N HIS A 47 -7.28 -13.87 -0.12
CA HIS A 47 -7.39 -12.57 -0.78
C HIS A 47 -6.05 -11.91 -1.03
N SER A 48 -5.37 -11.47 0.03
CA SER A 48 -4.12 -10.71 -0.09
C SER A 48 -3.20 -10.98 1.10
N PRO A 49 -1.88 -11.01 0.86
CA PRO A 49 -0.89 -11.14 1.93
C PRO A 49 -0.96 -9.97 2.90
N ALA A 50 -0.39 -10.14 4.09
CA ALA A 50 -0.30 -9.10 5.10
C ALA A 50 0.48 -7.91 4.55
N LEU A 51 -0.01 -6.70 4.82
CA LEU A 51 0.70 -5.47 4.49
C LEU A 51 2.00 -5.37 5.27
N GLU A 52 3.06 -5.03 4.55
CA GLU A 52 4.38 -4.80 5.10
C GLU A 52 4.58 -3.30 5.41
N PRO A 53 5.54 -2.95 6.29
CA PRO A 53 5.92 -1.56 6.52
C PRO A 53 6.27 -0.80 5.22
N ALA A 54 6.82 -1.51 4.23
CA ALA A 54 7.16 -0.95 2.93
C ALA A 54 5.93 -0.44 2.16
N ASP A 55 4.76 -1.07 2.32
CA ASP A 55 3.54 -0.66 1.61
C ASP A 55 3.08 0.74 2.04
N PHE A 56 3.28 1.08 3.32
CA PHE A 56 2.93 2.39 3.88
C PHE A 56 3.96 3.48 3.51
N GLN A 57 5.23 3.10 3.32
CA GLN A 57 6.34 4.03 3.07
C GLN A 57 6.68 4.18 1.58
N SER A 58 6.06 3.35 0.73
CA SER A 58 6.31 3.32 -0.70
C SER A 58 5.97 4.65 -1.38
N LYS A 59 6.69 4.95 -2.47
CA LYS A 59 6.38 6.13 -3.29
C LYS A 59 5.07 5.88 -4.04
N PRO A 60 4.20 6.89 -4.17
CA PRO A 60 2.97 6.76 -4.96
C PRO A 60 3.26 6.27 -6.38
N MET A 61 2.51 5.27 -6.83
CA MET A 61 2.67 4.66 -8.15
C MET A 61 1.55 5.09 -9.09
N VAL A 62 1.90 5.34 -10.36
CA VAL A 62 0.94 5.65 -11.43
C VAL A 62 1.00 4.54 -12.47
N LEU A 63 -0.12 3.85 -12.70
CA LEU A 63 -0.24 2.80 -13.71
C LEU A 63 -0.95 3.34 -14.96
N LEU A 64 -0.27 3.30 -16.11
CA LEU A 64 -0.84 3.70 -17.40
C LEU A 64 -1.25 2.46 -18.21
N VAL A 65 -2.56 2.25 -18.38
CA VAL A 65 -3.12 1.14 -19.15
C VAL A 65 -3.74 1.66 -20.45
N GLY A 66 -3.54 0.95 -21.56
CA GLY A 66 -4.11 1.31 -22.86
C GLY A 66 -3.63 0.39 -23.98
N GLN A 67 -4.32 0.39 -25.11
CA GLN A 67 -4.02 -0.46 -26.27
C GLN A 67 -2.67 -0.11 -26.94
N TYR A 68 -2.23 -0.92 -27.89
CA TYR A 68 -0.99 -0.66 -28.63
C TYR A 68 -1.02 0.71 -29.31
N SER A 69 0.15 1.37 -29.35
CA SER A 69 0.35 2.65 -30.06
C SER A 69 -0.50 3.84 -29.57
N THR A 70 -1.10 3.77 -28.37
CA THR A 70 -1.83 4.88 -27.75
C THR A 70 -0.94 5.94 -27.08
N GLY A 71 0.37 5.93 -27.35
CA GLY A 71 1.27 6.97 -26.84
C GLY A 71 1.62 6.90 -25.36
N LYS A 72 1.42 5.77 -24.66
CA LYS A 72 1.77 5.61 -23.22
C LYS A 72 3.22 6.00 -22.91
N THR A 73 4.15 5.52 -23.73
CA THR A 73 5.58 5.82 -23.61
C THR A 73 5.86 7.30 -23.87
N THR A 74 5.21 7.88 -24.88
CA THR A 74 5.30 9.31 -25.19
C THR A 74 4.73 10.18 -24.06
N PHE A 75 3.66 9.73 -23.40
CA PHE A 75 3.06 10.44 -22.28
C PHE A 75 3.99 10.46 -21.05
N ILE A 76 4.67 9.35 -20.73
CA ILE A 76 5.68 9.33 -19.67
C ILE A 76 6.82 10.30 -20.01
N ARG A 77 7.33 10.26 -21.25
CA ARG A 77 8.36 11.19 -21.72
C ARG A 77 7.90 12.65 -21.62
N TYR A 78 6.65 12.93 -21.97
CA TYR A 78 6.08 14.27 -21.88
C TYR A 78 6.06 14.78 -20.43
N LEU A 79 5.69 13.93 -19.46
CA LEU A 79 5.69 14.30 -18.04
C LEU A 79 7.10 14.46 -17.46
N LEU A 80 8.06 13.66 -17.91
CA LEU A 80 9.44 13.70 -17.42
C LEU A 80 10.31 14.76 -18.13
N GLU A 81 9.83 15.30 -19.24
CA GLU A 81 10.54 16.20 -20.18
C GLU A 81 11.91 15.67 -20.65
N GLN A 82 12.18 14.38 -20.44
CA GLN A 82 13.45 13.73 -20.74
C GLN A 82 13.22 12.26 -21.13
N ASP A 83 14.21 11.70 -21.81
CA ASP A 83 14.22 10.28 -22.15
C ASP A 83 14.58 9.45 -20.90
N PHE A 84 13.89 8.33 -20.69
CA PHE A 84 14.14 7.44 -19.57
C PHE A 84 14.73 6.09 -20.02
N PRO A 85 15.56 5.43 -19.18
CA PRO A 85 16.17 4.15 -19.52
C PRO A 85 15.14 3.07 -19.87
N GLY A 86 15.39 2.28 -20.91
CA GLY A 86 14.48 1.22 -21.36
C GLY A 86 13.35 1.68 -22.29
N MET A 87 13.25 2.97 -22.60
CA MET A 87 12.27 3.50 -23.55
C MET A 87 12.58 3.07 -24.99
N ARG A 88 11.63 2.38 -25.65
CA ARG A 88 11.63 2.13 -27.11
C ARG A 88 10.34 2.64 -27.72
N ILE A 89 10.41 3.78 -28.41
CA ILE A 89 9.31 4.32 -29.22
C ILE A 89 9.53 3.85 -30.65
N GLY A 90 8.74 2.87 -31.09
CA GLY A 90 8.71 2.38 -32.47
C GLY A 90 7.27 2.23 -32.96
N PRO A 91 7.03 2.29 -34.27
CA PRO A 91 5.70 2.11 -34.85
C PRO A 91 5.17 0.67 -34.73
N GLU A 92 6.06 -0.30 -34.47
CA GLU A 92 5.71 -1.69 -34.21
C GLU A 92 5.30 -1.90 -32.74
N PRO A 93 4.43 -2.89 -32.44
CA PRO A 93 4.04 -3.20 -31.07
C PRO A 93 5.27 -3.60 -30.24
N THR A 94 5.73 -2.69 -29.38
CA THR A 94 6.81 -2.95 -28.43
C THR A 94 6.31 -3.91 -27.34
N TYR A 95 6.33 -5.21 -27.61
CA TYR A 95 5.91 -6.29 -26.69
C TYR A 95 6.87 -6.56 -25.52
N ARG A 96 7.86 -5.70 -25.26
CA ARG A 96 8.79 -5.94 -24.16
C ARG A 96 8.34 -5.23 -22.90
N MET A 97 7.80 -6.03 -21.98
CA MET A 97 7.87 -5.73 -20.56
C MET A 97 9.32 -5.35 -20.20
N ALA A 98 9.49 -4.25 -19.47
CA ALA A 98 10.73 -3.97 -18.77
C ALA A 98 10.86 -4.97 -17.62
N SER A 99 11.29 -6.20 -17.92
CA SER A 99 11.95 -7.06 -16.94
C SER A 99 13.45 -6.96 -17.19
N SER A 100 14.12 -6.12 -16.42
CA SER A 100 15.56 -6.21 -16.25
C SER A 100 15.89 -5.83 -14.82
N LEU A 101 16.03 -6.90 -14.01
CA LEU A 101 16.74 -7.02 -12.72
C LEU A 101 16.36 -6.05 -11.61
#